data_AF-W1XWY7-F1
#
_entry.id   AF-W1XWY7-F1
#
_cell.length_a   1.000
_cell.length_b   1.000
_cell.length_c   1.000
_cell.angle_alpha   90.00
_cell.angle_beta   90.00
_cell.angle_gamma   90.00
#
_symmetry.space_group_name_H-M   'P 1'
#
loop_
_entity.id
_entity.type
_entity.pdbx_description
1 polymer ?
#
loop_
_entity_poly.entity_id
_entity_poly.type
_entity_poly.pdbx_seq_one_letter_code
_entity_poly.pdbx_strand_id
1 'polypeptide(L)' 'AVQGDDAPGQIVRAIELANQRNECDVLIVGRGGGSLEDLWSFNDERVARAIFASRIPVVSAVGHETDVTIADFVADLRA' A
#
# COMPACT_ATOMS: atom_id res chain seq x y z
N ALA A 1 -0.02 -11.26 4.30
CA ALA A 1 1.09 -11.30 3.33
C ALA A 1 0.92 -10.13 2.37
N VAL A 2 2.02 -9.59 1.84
CA VAL A 2 2.02 -8.42 0.95
C VAL A 2 2.43 -8.77 -0.49
N GLN A 3 2.57 -10.06 -0.80
CA GLN A 3 2.92 -10.60 -2.13
C GLN A 3 2.05 -11.83 -2.45
N GLY A 4 1.87 -12.11 -3.75
CA GLY A 4 1.01 -13.17 -4.29
C GLY A 4 -0.43 -12.72 -4.58
N ASP A 5 -1.21 -13.58 -5.22
CA ASP A 5 -2.53 -13.24 -5.79
C ASP A 5 -3.55 -12.72 -4.76
N ASP A 6 -3.45 -13.18 -3.52
CA ASP A 6 -4.34 -12.76 -2.42
C ASP A 6 -3.89 -11.45 -1.75
N ALA A 7 -2.68 -10.97 -2.02
CA ALA A 7 -2.10 -9.83 -1.34
C ALA A 7 -2.88 -8.52 -1.55
N PRO A 8 -3.34 -8.16 -2.76
CA PRO A 8 -4.14 -6.95 -2.95
C PRO A 8 -5.36 -6.90 -2.01
N GLY A 9 -6.10 -8.00 -1.90
CA GLY A 9 -7.27 -8.08 -1.03
C GLY A 9 -6.92 -7.98 0.45
N GLN A 10 -5.76 -8.51 0.87
CA GLN A 10 -5.28 -8.40 2.25
C GLN A 10 -4.85 -6.98 2.59
N ILE A 11 -4.16 -6.29 1.67
CA ILE A 11 -3.72 -4.90 1.84
C ILE A 11 -4.94 -3.98 1.96
N VAL A 12 -5.92 -4.10 1.05
CA VAL A 12 -7.17 -3.31 1.11
C VAL A 12 -7.87 -3.48 2.45
N ARG A 13 -8.09 -4.73 2.89
CA ARG A 13 -8.74 -5.00 4.18
C ARG A 13 -7.96 -4.41 5.36
N ALA A 14 -6.63 -4.41 5.31
CA ALA A 14 -5.81 -3.83 6.37
C ALA A 14 -5.97 -2.31 6.44
N ILE A 15 -5.99 -1.62 5.30
CA ILE A 15 -6.22 -0.16 5.24
C ILE A 15 -7.63 0.18 5.75
N GLU A 16 -8.65 -0.55 5.30
CA GLU A 16 -10.03 -0.36 5.76
C GLU A 16 -10.17 -0.59 7.26
N LEU A 17 -9.55 -1.66 7.79
CA LEU A 17 -9.58 -1.96 9.22
C LEU A 17 -8.89 -0.87 10.03
N ALA A 18 -7.74 -0.36 9.57
CA ALA A 18 -7.05 0.72 10.26
C ALA A 18 -7.90 2.00 10.32
N ASN A 19 -8.57 2.34 9.21
CA ASN A 19 -9.52 3.46 9.15
C ASN A 19 -10.73 3.26 10.06
N GLN A 20 -11.25 2.03 10.18
CA GLN A 20 -12.36 1.70 11.07
C GLN A 20 -11.97 1.80 12.55
N ARG A 21 -10.77 1.32 12.89
CA ARG A 21 -10.26 1.37 14.27
C ARG A 21 -9.88 2.78 14.68
N ASN A 22 -9.33 3.56 13.75
CA ASN A 22 -8.90 4.95 13.97
C ASN A 22 -7.97 5.10 15.19
N GLU A 23 -7.02 4.16 15.31
CA GLU A 23 -6.08 4.04 16.43
C GLU A 23 -4.67 4.57 16.10
N CYS A 24 -4.47 5.09 14.88
CA CYS A 24 -3.18 5.57 14.41
C CYS A 24 -3.33 6.84 13.59
N ASP A 25 -2.31 7.69 13.62
CA ASP A 25 -2.30 8.99 12.94
C ASP A 25 -1.75 8.90 11.51
N VAL A 26 -0.96 7.87 11.21
CA VAL A 26 -0.32 7.65 9.90
C VAL A 26 -0.21 6.15 9.62
N LEU A 27 -0.42 5.77 8.35
CA LEU A 27 -0.19 4.42 7.82
C LEU A 27 1.08 4.40 6.98
N ILE A 28 1.86 3.33 7.12
CA ILE A 28 2.94 3.00 6.19
C ILE A 28 2.51 1.75 5.42
N VAL A 29 2.34 1.89 4.12
CA VAL A 29 1.99 0.79 3.22
C VAL A 29 3.22 0.46 2.41
N GLY A 30 3.75 -0.73 2.57
CA GLY A 30 5.04 -1.03 1.98
C GLY A 30 5.42 -2.50 2.04
N ARG A 31 6.49 -2.78 1.32
CA ARG A 31 7.19 -4.06 1.28
C ARG A 31 8.65 -3.74 0.98
N GLY A 32 9.57 -4.47 1.63
CA GLY A 32 10.99 -4.40 1.30
C GLY A 32 11.29 -4.82 -0.15
N GLY A 33 12.57 -4.82 -0.52
CA GLY A 33 13.00 -5.17 -1.87
C GLY A 33 12.64 -6.60 -2.30
N GLY A 34 12.75 -6.85 -3.60
CA GLY A 34 12.57 -8.14 -4.25
C GLY A 34 12.30 -7.93 -5.74
N SER A 35 11.74 -8.93 -6.43
CA SER A 35 11.47 -8.77 -7.85
C SER A 35 10.26 -7.86 -8.10
N LEU A 36 10.11 -7.38 -9.34
CA LEU A 36 8.92 -6.61 -9.73
C LEU A 36 7.63 -7.42 -9.56
N GLU A 37 7.68 -8.75 -9.73
CA GLU A 37 6.51 -9.60 -9.51
C GLU A 37 6.08 -9.58 -8.04
N ASP A 38 7.03 -9.55 -7.11
CA ASP A 38 6.71 -9.47 -5.69
C ASP A 38 6.07 -8.13 -5.29
N LEU A 39 6.38 -7.05 -6.04
CA LEU A 39 5.82 -5.71 -5.84
C LEU A 39 4.48 -5.53 -6.56
N TRP A 40 4.07 -6.49 -7.39
CA TRP A 40 2.93 -6.32 -8.29
C TRP A 40 1.60 -6.05 -7.57
N SER A 41 1.46 -6.54 -6.33
CA SER A 41 0.29 -6.26 -5.48
C SER A 41 0.02 -4.76 -5.29
N PHE A 42 1.07 -3.93 -5.32
CA PHE A 42 1.00 -2.48 -5.15
C PHE A 42 0.67 -1.73 -6.45
N ASN A 43 0.62 -2.45 -7.59
CA ASN A 43 0.07 -1.96 -8.86
C ASN A 43 -1.41 -2.35 -9.06
N ASP A 44 -2.04 -3.02 -8.09
CA ASP A 44 -3.46 -3.34 -8.18
C ASP A 44 -4.32 -2.09 -7.96
N GLU A 45 -5.24 -1.82 -8.89
CA GLU A 45 -6.15 -0.67 -8.81
C GLU A 45 -6.93 -0.62 -7.49
N ARG A 46 -7.32 -1.77 -6.94
CA ARG A 46 -8.07 -1.85 -5.68
C ARG A 46 -7.23 -1.34 -4.51
N VAL A 47 -5.95 -1.67 -4.49
CA VAL A 47 -5.00 -1.16 -3.48
C VAL A 47 -4.86 0.35 -3.64
N ALA A 48 -4.66 0.83 -4.87
CA ALA A 48 -4.55 2.26 -5.13
C ALA A 48 -5.80 3.05 -4.68
N ARG A 49 -7.00 2.54 -4.97
CA ARG A 49 -8.26 3.14 -4.54
C ARG A 49 -8.43 3.13 -3.02
N ALA A 50 -8.01 2.05 -2.35
CA ALA A 50 -8.07 1.97 -0.89
C ALA A 50 -7.13 2.98 -0.22
N ILE A 51 -5.91 3.16 -0.77
CA ILE A 51 -4.97 4.19 -0.31
C ILE A 51 -5.60 5.58 -0.49
N PHE A 52 -6.08 5.89 -1.69
CA PHE A 52 -6.69 7.18 -2.00
C PHE A 52 -7.93 7.49 -1.13
N ALA A 53 -8.72 6.47 -0.77
CA ALA A 53 -9.91 6.62 0.05
C ALA A 53 -9.61 6.64 1.57
N SER A 54 -8.35 6.43 1.98
CA SER A 54 -7.97 6.44 3.39
C SER A 54 -8.18 7.82 4.01
N ARG A 55 -8.73 7.83 5.22
CA ARG A 55 -8.88 9.05 6.05
C ARG A 55 -7.63 9.29 6.91
N ILE A 56 -6.85 8.24 7.15
CA ILE A 56 -5.55 8.30 7.81
C ILE A 56 -4.49 8.50 6.72
N PRO A 57 -3.61 9.51 6.83
CA PRO A 57 -2.52 9.74 5.89
C PRO A 57 -1.67 8.49 5.64
N VAL A 58 -1.29 8.26 4.38
CA VAL A 58 -0.56 7.07 3.93
C VAL A 58 0.79 7.44 3.35
N VAL A 59 1.85 6.79 3.86
CA VAL A 59 3.20 6.83 3.29
C VAL A 59 3.48 5.51 2.57
N SER A 60 3.86 5.58 1.30
CA SER A 60 4.32 4.42 0.54
C SER A 60 5.79 4.11 0.83
N ALA A 61 6.09 2.85 1.12
CA ALA A 61 7.44 2.33 1.36
C ALA A 61 7.64 1.02 0.59
N VAL A 62 7.49 1.07 -0.74
CA VAL A 62 7.51 -0.10 -1.64
C VAL A 62 8.84 -0.18 -2.37
N GLY A 63 9.57 -1.29 -2.20
CA GLY A 63 10.79 -1.57 -2.95
C GLY A 63 11.94 -0.60 -2.67
N HIS A 64 12.84 -0.42 -3.64
CA HIS A 64 13.91 0.57 -3.62
C HIS A 64 13.49 1.87 -4.34
N GLU A 65 14.34 2.89 -4.30
CA GLU A 65 14.09 4.22 -4.90
C GLU A 65 13.63 4.15 -6.37
N THR A 66 14.15 3.21 -7.16
CA THR A 66 13.79 3.02 -8.57
C THR A 66 12.50 2.23 -8.80
N ASP A 67 12.02 1.51 -7.78
CA ASP A 67 10.84 0.66 -7.88
C ASP A 67 9.61 1.52 -7.62
N VAL A 68 8.97 2.01 -8.68
CA VAL A 68 7.78 2.85 -8.60
C VAL A 68 6.54 2.03 -8.95
N THR A 69 5.51 2.15 -8.12
CA THR A 69 4.21 1.49 -8.26
C THR A 69 3.07 2.51 -8.28
N ILE A 70 1.87 2.07 -8.67
CA ILE A 70 0.68 2.93 -8.63
C ILE A 70 0.39 3.38 -7.21
N ALA A 71 0.62 2.53 -6.20
CA ALA A 71 0.48 2.89 -4.79
C ALA A 71 1.32 4.13 -4.40
N ASP A 72 2.53 4.26 -4.94
CA ASP A 72 3.40 5.42 -4.69
C ASP A 72 2.82 6.74 -5.19
N PHE A 73 2.07 6.69 -6.30
CA PHE A 73 1.48 7.90 -6.89
C PHE A 73 0.21 8.37 -6.19
N VAL A 74 -0.47 7.49 -5.47
CA VAL A 74 -1.72 7.82 -4.76
C VAL A 74 -1.53 8.00 -3.27
N ALA A 75 -0.40 7.57 -2.71
CA ALA A 75 -0.03 7.84 -1.32
C ALA A 75 0.26 9.33 -1.11
N ASP A 76 0.09 9.81 0.12
CA ASP A 76 0.37 11.21 0.48
C ASP A 76 1.87 11.53 0.39
N LEU A 77 2.71 10.55 0.72
CA LEU A 77 4.17 10.64 0.63
C LEU A 77 4.78 9.30 0.19
N ARG A 78 5.99 9.36 -0.36
CA ARG A 78 6.85 8.22 -0.63
C ARG A 78 8.12 8.32 0.24
N ALA A 79 8.46 7.21 0.88
CA ALA A 79 9.65 7.09 1.74
C ALA A 79 10.89 6.61 0.98
#